data_AF-A0A7Z8L4N6-F1
#
_entry.id   AF-A0A7Z8L4N6-F1
#
_cell.length_a   1.000
_cell.length_b   1.000
_cell.length_c   1.000
_cell.angle_alpha   90.00
_cell.angle_beta   90.00
_cell.angle_gamma   90.00
#
_symmetry.space_group_name_H-M   'P 1'
#
loop_
_entity.id
_entity.type
_entity.pdbx_description
1 polymer ?
#
loop_
_entity_poly.entity_id
_entity_poly.type
_entity_poly.pdbx_seq_one_letter_code
_entity_poly.pdbx_strand_id
1 'polypeptide(L)'
;MRSLYLWLSTACLFATYCLSLGALETPLTLTQPGGEGNRLVTIDENSGALRLYELQQGTGAQALRQIAPWNFLIDLDRIRNIRLIIDNPNRVDRRNDPEFVFWPLARTGSGTSERGRPSNIPAYGDMYSYFLPNQRAVVLRTEDQFFDQLPSYDGVVRAGLSRDFLFLAIPSSYTILVYRIAEDSFDLVSYRNYRPELYLTIPDQAPRGLPTFGSTPRFNDMIRALQQIRGGDLLLAERAQQVEEAVAALESEDEVFAIAPSDPWVQGLMRNRFLMLDPPNNRILIYEFLQNDSMTLRSMRNFDLDRRIPSWPLPRRDLQEFDRAVVESYMGRLMRMRQAGQIEGIVREVMEWYAGAKRSNELEFVTANAADVQVILFRKLAEQQSLLVGAETGGTARRSESPYDAVVDSSERLILDLKRDRRLLVYLLRGAGDLIELRTSRDYTIETGIAVYDYEISKRQAAARVFTQIESMANRRGARVEELVMRNIQYLLTISPEMYEQLEANRRIVRQFATHELWQPTIEKAMADTQARQERLQSLVGMIKQELISRDGAIRAARERAANRPRR
;
A
#
# COMPACT_ATOMS: atom_id res chain seq x y z
N MET A 1 -8.26 29.61 -48.49
CA MET A 1 -7.48 28.36 -48.37
C MET A 1 -6.10 28.54 -47.71
N ARG A 2 -5.28 29.54 -48.07
CA ARG A 2 -3.93 29.72 -47.45
C ARG A 2 -3.92 29.99 -45.94
N SER A 3 -4.96 30.64 -45.41
CA SER A 3 -5.08 30.91 -43.96
C SER A 3 -5.36 29.64 -43.14
N LEU A 4 -6.12 28.68 -43.67
CA LEU A 4 -6.47 27.44 -42.94
C LEU A 4 -5.25 26.52 -42.74
N TYR A 5 -4.35 26.48 -43.72
CA TYR A 5 -3.10 25.69 -43.64
C TYR A 5 -2.14 26.22 -42.58
N LEU A 6 -2.09 27.54 -42.38
CA LEU A 6 -1.21 28.15 -41.39
C LEU A 6 -1.65 27.76 -39.97
N TRP A 7 -2.96 27.82 -39.69
CA TRP A 7 -3.54 27.43 -38.39
C TRP A 7 -3.41 25.94 -38.08
N LEU A 8 -3.56 25.06 -39.09
CA LEU A 8 -3.34 23.62 -38.93
C LEU A 8 -1.87 23.29 -38.65
N SER A 9 -0.93 23.98 -39.31
CA SER A 9 0.51 23.74 -39.10
C SER A 9 1.01 24.21 -37.72
N THR A 10 0.53 25.35 -37.21
CA THR A 10 0.87 25.82 -35.86
C THR A 10 0.20 24.99 -34.79
N ALA A 11 -1.04 24.54 -34.98
CA ALA A 11 -1.71 23.63 -34.03
C ALA A 11 -0.99 22.28 -33.92
N CYS A 12 -0.52 21.70 -35.04
CA CYS A 12 0.26 20.47 -35.02
C CYS A 12 1.64 20.65 -34.34
N LEU A 13 2.36 21.74 -34.62
CA LEU A 13 3.63 22.04 -33.96
C LEU A 13 3.46 22.25 -32.45
N PHE A 14 2.40 22.96 -32.02
CA PHE A 14 2.12 23.19 -30.60
C PHE A 14 1.68 21.91 -29.89
N ALA A 15 0.87 21.06 -30.53
CA ALA A 15 0.51 19.74 -29.99
C ALA A 15 1.73 18.81 -29.86
N THR A 16 2.67 18.87 -30.80
CA THR A 16 3.92 18.09 -30.74
C THR A 16 4.84 18.60 -29.62
N TYR A 17 4.91 19.92 -29.43
CA TYR A 17 5.70 20.55 -28.36
C TYR A 17 5.11 20.27 -26.96
N CYS A 18 3.77 20.30 -26.83
CA CYS A 18 3.09 19.96 -25.58
C CYS A 18 3.19 18.46 -25.23
N LEU A 19 3.26 17.57 -26.24
CA LEU A 19 3.53 16.14 -26.00
C LEU A 19 4.99 15.89 -25.55
N SER A 20 5.96 16.66 -26.05
CA SER A 20 7.37 16.54 -25.58
C SER A 20 7.61 17.09 -24.18
N LEU A 21 6.78 18.01 -23.68
CA LEU A 21 6.86 18.49 -22.30
C LEU A 21 6.30 17.48 -21.28
N GLY A 22 5.48 16.52 -21.73
CA GLY A 22 4.99 15.42 -20.89
C GLY A 22 6.05 14.35 -20.57
N ALA A 23 7.21 14.40 -21.22
CA ALA A 23 8.33 13.46 -21.07
C ALA A 23 9.59 14.09 -20.46
N LEU A 24 9.48 15.29 -19.85
CA LEU A 24 10.48 15.75 -18.89
C LEU A 24 10.25 14.97 -17.59
N GLU A 25 10.73 13.74 -17.58
CA GLU A 25 10.85 12.96 -16.36
C GLU A 25 11.78 13.73 -15.41
N THR A 26 11.20 14.31 -14.38
CA THR A 26 11.95 15.00 -13.33
C THR A 26 12.91 14.02 -12.69
N PRO A 27 14.23 14.29 -12.68
CA PRO A 27 15.22 13.44 -12.04
C PRO A 27 14.83 13.14 -10.60
N LEU A 28 15.05 11.89 -10.16
CA LEU A 28 14.85 11.49 -8.79
C LEU A 28 15.79 12.31 -7.90
N THR A 29 15.22 13.09 -6.99
CA THR A 29 15.95 14.03 -6.15
C THR A 29 15.83 13.63 -4.69
N LEU A 30 16.96 13.41 -4.04
CA LEU A 30 17.05 12.93 -2.66
C LEU A 30 17.76 13.98 -1.80
N THR A 31 17.18 14.30 -0.65
CA THR A 31 17.79 15.17 0.37
C THR A 31 18.38 14.33 1.49
N GLN A 32 19.55 14.68 1.97
CA GLN A 32 20.20 13.98 3.07
C GLN A 32 19.32 14.06 4.35
N PRO A 33 19.03 12.93 5.02
CA PRO A 33 18.23 12.93 6.24
C PRO A 33 19.04 13.50 7.42
N GLY A 34 18.38 14.31 8.27
CA GLY A 34 18.99 14.92 9.46
C GLY A 34 19.77 16.20 9.12
N GLY A 35 19.17 17.36 9.43
CA GLY A 35 19.48 18.70 8.89
C GLY A 35 20.86 19.32 9.14
N GLU A 36 21.90 18.54 9.41
CA GLU A 36 23.29 19.00 9.37
C GLU A 36 23.90 18.89 7.96
N GLY A 37 23.37 17.98 7.12
CA GLY A 37 23.85 17.74 5.77
C GLY A 37 23.10 18.59 4.74
N ASN A 38 23.76 19.62 4.21
CA ASN A 38 23.28 20.42 3.08
C ASN A 38 23.47 19.70 1.73
N ARG A 39 23.35 18.36 1.67
CA ARG A 39 23.60 17.61 0.43
C ARG A 39 22.31 17.15 -0.24
N LEU A 40 22.30 17.26 -1.56
CA LEU A 40 21.21 16.85 -2.45
C LEU A 40 21.81 15.93 -3.52
N VAL A 41 21.22 14.77 -3.75
CA VAL A 41 21.59 13.89 -4.86
C VAL A 41 20.47 13.91 -5.89
N THR A 42 20.81 14.13 -7.16
CA THR A 42 19.87 13.95 -8.28
C THR A 42 20.30 12.77 -9.13
N ILE A 43 19.34 11.95 -9.55
CA ILE A 43 19.52 10.75 -10.33
C ILE A 43 18.68 10.88 -11.59
N ASP A 44 19.33 10.92 -12.73
CA ASP A 44 18.70 10.82 -14.04
C ASP A 44 18.63 9.33 -14.41
N GLU A 45 17.43 8.76 -14.30
CA GLU A 45 17.21 7.31 -14.41
C GLU A 45 17.60 6.83 -15.81
N ASN A 46 17.19 7.54 -16.86
CA ASN A 46 17.43 7.17 -18.25
C ASN A 46 18.92 7.20 -18.65
N SER A 47 19.64 8.26 -18.26
CA SER A 47 21.07 8.41 -18.63
C SER A 47 22.04 7.71 -17.67
N GLY A 48 21.56 7.32 -16.49
CA GLY A 48 22.40 6.79 -15.42
C GLY A 48 23.12 7.86 -14.60
N ALA A 49 22.93 9.14 -14.90
CA ALA A 49 23.73 10.20 -14.31
C ALA A 49 23.35 10.47 -12.84
N LEU A 50 24.36 10.40 -11.96
CA LEU A 50 24.30 10.81 -10.57
C LEU A 50 24.96 12.19 -10.44
N ARG A 51 24.34 13.09 -9.68
CA ARG A 51 24.94 14.39 -9.35
C ARG A 51 24.75 14.69 -7.87
N LEU A 52 25.84 15.02 -7.19
CA LEU A 52 25.84 15.54 -5.82
C LEU A 52 25.87 17.06 -5.85
N TYR A 53 24.98 17.69 -5.10
CA TYR A 53 24.98 19.12 -4.86
C TYR A 53 25.13 19.44 -3.38
N GLU A 54 25.79 20.55 -3.10
CA GLU A 54 25.81 21.22 -1.80
C GLU A 54 24.89 22.43 -1.81
N LEU A 55 24.05 22.55 -0.79
CA LEU A 55 23.29 23.74 -0.48
C LEU A 55 24.19 24.71 0.29
N GLN A 56 24.58 25.80 -0.33
CA GLN A 56 25.35 26.86 0.32
C GLN A 56 24.41 27.88 0.97
N GLN A 57 24.84 28.53 2.06
CA GLN A 57 24.12 29.66 2.63
C GLN A 57 24.19 30.85 1.66
N GLY A 58 23.24 30.92 0.73
CA GLY A 58 23.13 31.94 -0.29
C GLY A 58 21.71 32.02 -0.84
N THR A 59 21.44 33.03 -1.67
CA THR A 59 20.13 33.17 -2.35
C THR A 59 20.28 32.91 -3.85
N GLY A 60 19.25 32.32 -4.46
CA GLY A 60 19.21 32.07 -5.91
C GLY A 60 20.18 30.98 -6.39
N ALA A 61 20.73 31.15 -7.59
CA ALA A 61 21.58 30.14 -8.25
C ALA A 61 22.89 29.83 -7.52
N GLN A 62 23.35 30.72 -6.63
CA GLN A 62 24.54 30.51 -5.80
C GLN A 62 24.28 29.58 -4.61
N ALA A 63 23.03 29.22 -4.36
CA ALA A 63 22.68 28.33 -3.26
C ALA A 63 22.97 26.85 -3.57
N LEU A 64 23.23 26.45 -4.82
CA LEU A 64 23.46 25.06 -5.22
C LEU A 64 24.79 24.92 -5.96
N ARG A 65 25.77 24.27 -5.34
CA ARG A 65 27.05 23.93 -5.98
C ARG A 65 27.05 22.45 -6.35
N GLN A 66 27.21 22.12 -7.62
CA GLN A 66 27.47 20.73 -8.01
C GLN A 66 28.89 20.36 -7.58
N ILE A 67 29.02 19.25 -6.88
CA ILE A 67 30.28 18.78 -6.33
C ILE A 67 30.81 17.57 -7.13
N ALA A 68 29.99 16.56 -7.36
CA ALA A 68 30.42 15.30 -7.96
C ALA A 68 29.44 14.83 -9.04
N PRO A 69 29.89 14.56 -10.28
CA PRO A 69 29.15 13.79 -11.27
C PRO A 69 29.60 12.32 -11.29
N TRP A 70 28.67 11.39 -11.48
CA TRP A 70 28.96 9.98 -11.74
C TRP A 70 27.93 9.35 -12.69
N ASN A 71 28.16 8.13 -13.16
CA ASN A 71 27.18 7.38 -13.95
C ASN A 71 27.09 5.93 -13.47
N PHE A 72 25.97 5.55 -12.86
CA PHE A 72 25.79 4.21 -12.29
C PHE A 72 25.66 3.10 -13.34
N LEU A 73 25.34 3.44 -14.59
CA LEU A 73 25.26 2.45 -15.68
C LEU A 73 26.64 1.92 -16.07
N ILE A 74 27.71 2.71 -15.86
CA ILE A 74 29.09 2.23 -16.03
C ILE A 74 29.38 1.11 -15.04
N ASP A 75 28.97 1.29 -13.78
CA ASP A 75 29.17 0.29 -12.74
C ASP A 75 28.26 -0.92 -12.91
N LEU A 76 27.02 -0.71 -13.36
CA LEU A 76 26.13 -1.80 -13.74
C LEU A 76 26.72 -2.65 -14.89
N ASP A 77 27.30 -2.01 -15.90
CA ASP A 77 27.97 -2.70 -17.01
C ASP A 77 29.24 -3.42 -16.55
N ARG A 78 30.03 -2.81 -15.64
CA ARG A 78 31.17 -3.48 -15.00
C ARG A 78 30.71 -4.76 -14.29
N ILE A 79 29.63 -4.70 -13.50
CA ILE A 79 29.09 -5.87 -12.78
C ILE A 79 28.67 -6.98 -13.73
N ARG A 80 28.06 -6.65 -14.88
CA ARG A 80 27.74 -7.64 -15.93
C ARG A 80 28.96 -8.42 -16.41
N ASN A 81 30.13 -7.79 -16.41
CA ASN A 81 31.36 -8.39 -16.93
C ASN A 81 32.16 -9.21 -15.87
N ILE A 82 31.74 -9.24 -14.60
CA ILE A 82 32.49 -9.89 -13.50
C ILE A 82 32.51 -11.42 -13.59
N ARG A 83 31.53 -12.06 -14.25
CA ARG A 83 31.45 -13.53 -14.36
C ARG A 83 32.72 -14.18 -14.92
N LEU A 84 33.44 -13.46 -15.80
CA LEU A 84 34.70 -13.91 -16.39
C LEU A 84 35.82 -14.22 -15.37
N ILE A 85 35.72 -13.69 -14.15
CA ILE A 85 36.70 -13.87 -13.06
C ILE A 85 36.33 -15.08 -12.19
N ILE A 86 35.04 -15.26 -11.89
CA ILE A 86 34.53 -16.31 -10.98
C ILE A 86 34.75 -17.71 -11.59
N ASP A 87 34.49 -17.86 -12.89
CA ASP A 87 34.62 -19.14 -13.58
C ASP A 87 36.09 -19.46 -13.95
N ASN A 88 37.03 -18.53 -13.75
CA ASN A 88 38.45 -18.73 -14.03
C ASN A 88 39.35 -18.03 -12.98
N PRO A 89 39.44 -18.57 -11.75
CA PRO A 89 40.16 -17.94 -10.63
C PRO A 89 41.67 -17.75 -10.85
N ASN A 90 42.23 -18.38 -11.88
CA ASN A 90 43.64 -18.25 -12.25
C ASN A 90 43.91 -17.15 -13.30
N ARG A 91 42.86 -16.48 -13.81
CA ARG A 91 42.99 -15.39 -14.76
C ARG A 91 43.36 -14.12 -13.99
N VAL A 92 44.66 -13.88 -13.83
CA VAL A 92 45.21 -12.63 -13.28
C VAL A 92 44.96 -11.51 -14.28
N ASP A 93 43.75 -10.97 -14.29
CA ASP A 93 43.49 -9.72 -15.02
C ASP A 93 44.03 -8.57 -14.18
N ARG A 94 45.21 -8.06 -14.55
CA ARG A 94 45.91 -6.95 -13.88
C ARG A 94 45.10 -5.63 -13.87
N ARG A 95 43.93 -5.59 -14.50
CA ARG A 95 43.01 -4.43 -14.50
C ARG A 95 41.84 -4.54 -13.53
N ASN A 96 41.62 -5.70 -12.91
CA ASN A 96 40.58 -5.85 -11.89
C ASN A 96 41.22 -5.68 -10.52
N ASP A 97 40.90 -4.56 -9.86
CA ASP A 97 41.36 -4.27 -8.51
C ASP A 97 40.99 -5.44 -7.58
N PRO A 98 41.96 -5.98 -6.81
CA PRO A 98 41.70 -7.04 -5.83
C PRO A 98 40.78 -6.60 -4.67
N GLU A 99 40.35 -5.33 -4.63
CA GLU A 99 39.47 -4.78 -3.60
C GLU A 99 37.98 -5.08 -3.83
N PHE A 100 37.57 -5.47 -5.04
CA PHE A 100 36.16 -5.72 -5.38
C PHE A 100 35.87 -7.20 -5.66
N VAL A 101 36.27 -8.10 -4.75
CA VAL A 101 35.95 -9.52 -4.91
C VAL A 101 34.48 -9.76 -4.57
N PHE A 102 33.70 -10.02 -5.62
CA PHE A 102 32.33 -10.51 -5.53
C PHE A 102 32.29 -11.91 -4.93
N TRP A 103 31.31 -12.18 -4.07
CA TRP A 103 31.05 -13.51 -3.57
C TRP A 103 29.56 -13.85 -3.75
N PRO A 104 29.22 -14.88 -4.56
CA PRO A 104 27.85 -15.35 -4.68
C PRO A 104 27.32 -15.76 -3.30
N LEU A 105 26.11 -15.30 -2.97
CA LEU A 105 25.44 -15.54 -1.71
C LEU A 105 25.22 -17.05 -1.47
N ALA A 106 24.97 -17.83 -2.53
CA ALA A 106 24.72 -19.27 -2.38
C ALA A 106 25.98 -20.15 -2.58
N ARG A 107 27.00 -19.70 -3.31
CA ARG A 107 28.20 -20.52 -3.61
C ARG A 107 29.31 -20.48 -2.56
N THR A 108 29.27 -19.56 -1.62
CA THR A 108 30.33 -19.40 -0.59
C THR A 108 30.34 -20.48 0.49
N GLY A 109 29.36 -21.40 0.52
CA GLY A 109 29.21 -22.41 1.57
C GLY A 109 29.80 -23.80 1.27
N SER A 110 30.25 -24.12 0.05
CA SER A 110 30.38 -25.54 -0.36
C SER A 110 31.79 -26.12 -0.56
N GLY A 111 32.90 -25.38 -0.37
CA GLY A 111 34.21 -26.05 -0.58
C GLY A 111 35.53 -25.32 -0.33
N THR A 112 35.56 -24.03 -0.03
CA THR A 112 36.83 -23.36 0.28
C THR A 112 37.15 -23.52 1.76
N SER A 113 38.21 -24.28 2.07
CA SER A 113 38.79 -24.32 3.41
C SER A 113 39.03 -22.90 3.94
N GLU A 114 38.85 -22.69 5.24
CA GLU A 114 38.95 -21.39 5.93
C GLU A 114 40.25 -20.60 5.62
N ARG A 115 41.27 -21.25 5.05
CA ARG A 115 42.60 -20.67 4.77
C ARG A 115 42.69 -19.74 3.56
N GLY A 116 41.60 -19.49 2.82
CA GLY A 116 41.60 -18.61 1.64
C GLY A 116 40.55 -17.49 1.66
N ARG A 117 39.82 -17.33 2.76
CA ARG A 117 38.74 -16.34 2.88
C ARG A 117 39.28 -15.02 3.43
N PRO A 118 39.28 -13.92 2.64
CA PRO A 118 39.48 -12.58 3.19
C PRO A 118 38.59 -12.33 4.42
N SER A 119 39.16 -11.81 5.50
CA SER A 119 38.51 -11.59 6.80
C SER A 119 37.32 -10.62 6.77
N ASN A 120 37.16 -9.92 5.65
CA ASN A 120 36.11 -8.96 5.33
C ASN A 120 34.91 -9.55 4.56
N ILE A 121 34.92 -10.86 4.22
CA ILE A 121 33.78 -11.51 3.58
C ILE A 121 32.81 -12.01 4.65
N PRO A 122 31.61 -11.41 4.79
CA PRO A 122 30.68 -11.80 5.84
C PRO A 122 30.24 -13.25 5.64
N ALA A 123 29.79 -13.91 6.71
CA ALA A 123 29.36 -15.32 6.80
C ALA A 123 28.16 -15.72 5.90
N TYR A 124 28.02 -15.16 4.69
CA TYR A 124 26.89 -15.39 3.80
C TYR A 124 26.83 -16.77 3.17
N GLY A 125 27.92 -17.55 3.17
CA GLY A 125 27.85 -18.98 2.83
C GLY A 125 26.83 -19.75 3.67
N ASP A 126 26.49 -19.24 4.86
CA ASP A 126 25.48 -19.82 5.73
C ASP A 126 24.05 -19.46 5.31
N MET A 127 23.83 -18.44 4.46
CA MET A 127 22.49 -18.12 3.94
C MET A 127 21.88 -19.27 3.16
N TYR A 128 22.73 -20.02 2.45
CA TYR A 128 22.31 -21.22 1.72
C TYR A 128 21.65 -22.27 2.63
N SER A 129 22.08 -22.33 3.89
CA SER A 129 21.53 -23.27 4.87
C SER A 129 20.09 -22.93 5.28
N TYR A 130 19.65 -21.67 5.08
CA TYR A 130 18.31 -21.19 5.45
C TYR A 130 17.25 -21.47 4.38
N PHE A 131 17.65 -21.71 3.14
CA PHE A 131 16.69 -22.13 2.12
C PHE A 131 16.29 -23.57 2.36
N LEU A 132 15.00 -23.86 2.14
CA LEU A 132 14.50 -25.22 2.10
C LEU A 132 15.26 -26.02 1.03
N PRO A 133 15.45 -27.34 1.19
CA PRO A 133 16.24 -28.15 0.26
C PRO A 133 15.87 -27.99 -1.22
N ASN A 134 14.56 -27.86 -1.50
CA ASN A 134 14.01 -27.62 -2.84
C ASN A 134 14.27 -26.21 -3.38
N GLN A 135 14.24 -25.19 -2.52
CA GLN A 135 14.48 -23.79 -2.87
C GLN A 135 15.94 -23.53 -3.23
N ARG A 136 16.86 -24.23 -2.56
CA ARG A 136 18.31 -24.09 -2.75
C ARG A 136 18.73 -24.17 -4.22
N ALA A 137 18.22 -25.17 -4.95
CA ALA A 137 18.54 -25.35 -6.36
C ALA A 137 17.98 -24.21 -7.24
N VAL A 138 16.81 -23.68 -6.91
CA VAL A 138 16.20 -22.55 -7.63
C VAL A 138 16.93 -21.25 -7.32
N VAL A 139 17.32 -21.02 -6.07
CA VAL A 139 18.11 -19.85 -5.65
C VAL A 139 19.46 -19.86 -6.36
N LEU A 140 20.17 -20.99 -6.37
CA LEU A 140 21.42 -21.15 -7.12
C LEU A 140 21.20 -20.86 -8.60
N ARG A 141 20.17 -21.46 -9.22
CA ARG A 141 19.86 -21.21 -10.63
C ARG A 141 19.54 -19.75 -10.91
N THR A 142 18.86 -19.07 -9.99
CA THR A 142 18.50 -17.66 -10.14
C THR A 142 19.72 -16.76 -10.00
N GLU A 143 20.62 -17.10 -9.07
CA GLU A 143 21.91 -16.44 -8.93
C GLU A 143 22.76 -16.66 -10.19
N ASP A 144 22.79 -17.88 -10.72
CA ASP A 144 23.44 -18.16 -12.01
C ASP A 144 22.82 -17.32 -13.12
N GLN A 145 21.49 -17.37 -13.31
CA GLN A 145 20.79 -16.57 -14.31
C GLN A 145 21.10 -15.07 -14.23
N PHE A 146 21.28 -14.52 -13.02
CA PHE A 146 21.67 -13.13 -12.85
C PHE A 146 23.04 -12.83 -13.47
N PHE A 147 24.03 -13.72 -13.33
CA PHE A 147 25.35 -13.56 -13.97
C PHE A 147 25.36 -13.96 -15.45
N ASP A 148 24.50 -14.88 -15.84
CA ASP A 148 24.43 -15.41 -17.20
C ASP A 148 23.70 -14.48 -18.16
N GLN A 149 22.61 -13.89 -17.67
CA GLN A 149 21.61 -13.18 -18.46
C GLN A 149 21.08 -12.00 -17.63
N LEU A 150 21.97 -11.09 -17.24
CA LEU A 150 21.58 -9.93 -16.47
C LEU A 150 20.53 -9.14 -17.28
N PRO A 151 19.31 -8.95 -16.74
CA PRO A 151 18.25 -8.26 -17.48
C PRO A 151 18.70 -6.89 -17.97
N SER A 152 18.16 -6.47 -19.12
CA SER A 152 18.37 -5.12 -19.61
C SER A 152 17.83 -4.11 -18.60
N TYR A 153 18.56 -3.02 -18.41
CA TYR A 153 18.09 -1.91 -17.60
C TYR A 153 16.86 -1.29 -18.28
N ASP A 154 15.79 -1.08 -17.53
CA ASP A 154 14.49 -0.64 -18.05
C ASP A 154 14.22 0.86 -17.84
N GLY A 155 15.22 1.61 -17.37
CA GLY A 155 15.07 3.03 -17.04
C GLY A 155 14.51 3.28 -15.64
N VAL A 156 14.26 2.25 -14.83
CA VAL A 156 13.69 2.44 -13.48
C VAL A 156 14.77 2.27 -12.42
N VAL A 157 14.91 3.25 -11.54
CA VAL A 157 15.77 3.16 -10.36
C VAL A 157 15.01 3.65 -9.12
N ARG A 158 15.32 3.05 -7.98
CA ARG A 158 14.75 3.39 -6.68
C ARG A 158 15.91 3.67 -5.75
N ALA A 159 15.85 4.76 -5.00
CA ALA A 159 17.02 5.20 -4.27
C ALA A 159 16.71 5.71 -2.87
N GLY A 160 17.64 5.47 -1.95
CA GLY A 160 17.63 5.97 -0.59
C GLY A 160 18.95 6.64 -0.28
N LEU A 161 18.90 7.81 0.34
CA LEU A 161 20.08 8.56 0.76
C LEU A 161 20.20 8.50 2.28
N SER A 162 21.32 7.99 2.78
CA SER A 162 21.70 8.06 4.20
C SER A 162 22.68 9.23 4.41
N ARG A 163 23.36 9.29 5.56
CA ARG A 163 24.33 10.35 5.83
C ARG A 163 25.51 10.30 4.85
N ASP A 164 26.13 9.13 4.73
CA ASP A 164 27.41 8.97 4.02
C ASP A 164 27.29 8.05 2.80
N PHE A 165 26.11 7.46 2.58
CA PHE A 165 25.90 6.46 1.54
C PHE A 165 24.63 6.70 0.74
N LEU A 166 24.74 6.50 -0.56
CA LEU A 166 23.64 6.42 -1.52
C LEU A 166 23.37 4.96 -1.85
N PHE A 167 22.13 4.53 -1.69
CA PHE A 167 21.66 3.18 -2.02
C PHE A 167 20.75 3.25 -3.24
N LEU A 168 21.09 2.52 -4.30
CA LEU A 168 20.30 2.40 -5.52
C LEU A 168 19.82 0.96 -5.66
N ALA A 169 18.53 0.77 -5.91
CA ALA A 169 17.92 -0.48 -6.31
C ALA A 169 17.45 -0.38 -7.76
N ILE A 170 17.87 -1.33 -8.58
CA ILE A 170 17.55 -1.46 -10.00
C ILE A 170 16.61 -2.66 -10.13
N PRO A 171 15.28 -2.43 -10.27
CA PRO A 171 14.31 -3.48 -10.08
C PRO A 171 14.34 -4.53 -11.19
N SER A 172 14.56 -4.11 -12.45
CA SER A 172 14.59 -5.04 -13.59
C SER A 172 15.68 -6.09 -13.49
N SER A 173 16.82 -5.75 -12.91
CA SER A 173 17.95 -6.65 -12.73
C SER A 173 18.06 -7.19 -11.31
N TYR A 174 17.19 -6.80 -10.38
CA TYR A 174 17.30 -7.12 -8.95
C TYR A 174 18.67 -6.76 -8.34
N THR A 175 19.25 -5.64 -8.78
CA THR A 175 20.58 -5.20 -8.34
C THR A 175 20.47 -4.06 -7.34
N ILE A 176 21.26 -4.12 -6.26
CA ILE A 176 21.54 -3.00 -5.38
C ILE A 176 22.95 -2.51 -5.67
N LEU A 177 23.14 -1.19 -5.76
CA LEU A 177 24.42 -0.51 -5.79
C LEU A 177 24.50 0.44 -4.59
N VAL A 178 25.60 0.42 -3.85
CA VAL A 178 25.84 1.31 -2.70
C VAL A 178 27.08 2.13 -2.99
N TYR A 179 26.91 3.45 -2.96
CA TYR A 179 27.98 4.41 -3.13
C TYR A 179 28.27 5.09 -1.80
N ARG A 180 29.54 5.20 -1.44
CA ARG A 180 29.99 6.15 -0.43
C ARG A 180 30.04 7.54 -1.07
N ILE A 181 29.54 8.53 -0.34
CA ILE A 181 29.55 9.93 -0.76
C ILE A 181 30.75 10.60 -0.08
N ALA A 182 31.84 10.74 -0.83
CA ALA A 182 33.03 11.47 -0.39
C ALA A 182 32.81 12.99 -0.48
N GLU A 183 33.87 13.77 -0.30
CA GLU A 183 33.79 15.22 -0.48
C GLU A 183 33.48 15.61 -1.92
N ASP A 184 34.05 14.92 -2.92
CA ASP A 184 33.97 15.25 -4.34
C ASP A 184 33.71 14.06 -5.28
N SER A 185 33.40 12.88 -4.75
CA SER A 185 33.15 11.67 -5.54
C SER A 185 31.98 10.82 -5.04
N PHE A 186 31.49 9.95 -5.93
CA PHE A 186 30.72 8.77 -5.59
C PHE A 186 31.64 7.55 -5.75
N ASP A 187 31.91 6.85 -4.66
CA ASP A 187 32.74 5.65 -4.69
C ASP A 187 31.81 4.43 -4.55
N LEU A 188 31.72 3.59 -5.58
CA LEU A 188 30.99 2.33 -5.46
C LEU A 188 31.71 1.45 -4.43
N VAL A 189 31.06 1.20 -3.30
CA VAL A 189 31.65 0.42 -2.18
C VAL A 189 31.04 -0.97 -2.07
N SER A 190 29.82 -1.17 -2.58
CA SER A 190 29.17 -2.46 -2.53
C SER A 190 28.08 -2.60 -3.58
N TYR A 191 27.77 -3.82 -3.96
CA TYR A 191 26.61 -4.16 -4.78
C TYR A 191 26.10 -5.54 -4.40
N ARG A 192 24.84 -5.84 -4.74
CA ARG A 192 24.16 -7.08 -4.31
C ARG A 192 23.04 -7.48 -5.25
N ASN A 193 22.90 -8.77 -5.52
CA ASN A 193 21.69 -9.34 -6.09
C ASN A 193 20.71 -9.65 -4.95
N TYR A 194 19.59 -8.93 -4.86
CA TYR A 194 18.62 -9.15 -3.78
C TYR A 194 17.55 -10.19 -4.13
N ARG A 195 17.53 -10.71 -5.37
CA ARG A 195 16.53 -11.73 -5.80
C ARG A 195 16.55 -13.01 -4.94
N PRO A 196 17.73 -13.57 -4.56
CA PRO A 196 17.78 -14.69 -3.62
C PRO A 196 17.04 -14.45 -2.30
N GLU A 197 17.04 -13.22 -1.79
CA GLU A 197 16.41 -12.89 -0.50
C GLU A 197 14.89 -12.89 -0.59
N LEU A 198 14.34 -12.64 -1.78
CA LEU A 198 12.91 -12.74 -2.00
C LEU A 198 12.40 -14.19 -1.88
N TYR A 199 13.27 -15.19 -2.13
CA TYR A 199 12.99 -16.61 -1.90
C TYR A 199 13.09 -17.05 -0.44
N LEU A 200 13.48 -16.18 0.49
CA LEU A 200 13.48 -16.55 1.90
C LEU A 200 12.03 -16.60 2.39
N THR A 201 11.59 -17.78 2.85
CA THR A 201 10.24 -18.02 3.39
C THR A 201 10.16 -18.01 4.89
N ILE A 202 11.26 -18.38 5.57
CA ILE A 202 11.19 -18.81 6.96
C ILE A 202 10.84 -17.63 7.87
N PRO A 203 9.65 -17.65 8.51
CA PRO A 203 9.19 -16.53 9.32
C PRO A 203 9.76 -16.54 10.74
N ASP A 204 10.32 -17.66 11.23
CA ASP A 204 10.66 -17.82 12.67
C ASP A 204 11.70 -18.87 13.05
N GLN A 205 12.09 -19.79 12.16
CA GLN A 205 13.13 -20.73 12.54
C GLN A 205 14.45 -19.99 12.51
N ALA A 206 15.05 -19.79 13.68
CA ALA A 206 16.49 -19.76 13.77
C ALA A 206 16.93 -21.22 13.62
N PRO A 207 17.33 -21.73 12.44
CA PRO A 207 18.05 -22.97 12.45
C PRO A 207 19.41 -22.60 13.05
N ARG A 208 19.59 -22.94 14.34
CA ARG A 208 20.89 -22.86 15.04
C ARG A 208 21.38 -21.43 15.39
N GLY A 209 20.53 -20.63 16.01
CA GLY A 209 21.01 -19.57 16.92
C GLY A 209 21.67 -18.33 16.31
N LEU A 210 21.30 -17.92 15.10
CA LEU A 210 21.73 -16.63 14.56
C LEU A 210 20.66 -15.53 14.80
N PRO A 211 21.03 -14.40 15.44
CA PRO A 211 20.10 -13.35 15.89
C PRO A 211 19.66 -12.34 14.81
N THR A 212 20.07 -12.51 13.55
CA THR A 212 20.09 -11.43 12.52
C THR A 212 19.04 -11.53 11.42
N PHE A 213 18.17 -12.53 11.42
CA PHE A 213 17.06 -12.63 10.45
C PHE A 213 15.78 -12.92 11.21
N GLY A 214 15.32 -11.92 11.95
CA GLY A 214 14.09 -12.02 12.71
C GLY A 214 13.28 -10.76 12.56
N SER A 215 12.00 -10.89 12.88
CA SER A 215 11.14 -9.77 13.17
C SER A 215 10.33 -10.10 14.41
N THR A 216 9.87 -9.07 15.12
CA THR A 216 9.08 -9.23 16.35
C THR A 216 7.68 -8.63 16.16
N PRO A 217 6.62 -9.20 16.74
CA PRO A 217 6.54 -10.59 17.20
C PRO A 217 6.85 -11.59 16.08
N ARG A 218 7.22 -12.78 16.52
CA ARG A 218 7.33 -13.99 15.73
C ARG A 218 5.94 -14.43 15.22
N PHE A 219 5.84 -14.99 14.02
CA PHE A 219 4.57 -15.45 13.45
C PHE A 219 3.92 -16.55 14.29
N ASN A 220 4.71 -17.49 14.81
CA ASN A 220 4.23 -18.52 15.73
C ASN A 220 3.68 -17.92 17.01
N ASP A 221 4.26 -16.84 17.51
CA ASP A 221 3.75 -16.14 18.70
C ASP A 221 2.43 -15.43 18.37
N MET A 222 2.30 -14.85 17.18
CA MET A 222 1.03 -14.25 16.72
C MET A 222 -0.07 -15.29 16.54
N ILE A 223 0.23 -16.46 15.94
CA ILE A 223 -0.72 -17.58 15.79
C ILE A 223 -1.15 -18.08 17.17
N ARG A 224 -0.21 -18.33 18.09
CA ARG A 224 -0.54 -18.74 19.47
C ARG A 224 -1.42 -17.70 20.15
N ALA A 225 -1.11 -16.42 19.98
CA ALA A 225 -1.91 -15.35 20.56
C ALA A 225 -3.34 -15.32 19.96
N LEU A 226 -3.49 -15.53 18.65
CA LEU A 226 -4.80 -15.67 17.99
C LEU A 226 -5.59 -16.86 18.54
N GLN A 227 -4.95 -18.02 18.71
CA GLN A 227 -5.57 -19.22 19.30
C GLN A 227 -5.96 -19.05 20.78
N GLN A 228 -5.20 -18.24 21.52
CA GLN A 228 -5.44 -17.98 22.95
C GLN A 228 -6.63 -17.05 23.20
N ILE A 229 -7.08 -16.30 22.21
CA ILE A 229 -8.37 -15.57 22.26
C ILE A 229 -9.49 -16.62 22.16
N ARG A 230 -9.65 -17.38 23.25
CA ARG A 230 -10.72 -18.34 23.47
C ARG A 230 -12.02 -17.56 23.67
N GLY A 231 -12.65 -17.17 22.57
CA GLY A 231 -13.87 -16.37 22.56
C GLY A 231 -14.99 -16.85 21.63
N GLY A 232 -14.83 -17.98 20.94
CA GLY A 232 -15.87 -18.47 20.03
C GLY A 232 -16.12 -17.60 18.79
N ASP A 233 -15.31 -16.55 18.56
CA ASP A 233 -15.35 -15.79 17.32
C ASP A 233 -14.78 -16.64 16.19
N LEU A 234 -15.67 -17.26 15.42
CA LEU A 234 -15.34 -18.08 14.27
C LEU A 234 -14.49 -17.32 13.25
N LEU A 235 -14.64 -16.00 13.16
CA LEU A 235 -13.87 -15.18 12.23
C LEU A 235 -12.40 -15.14 12.65
N LEU A 236 -12.11 -14.98 13.94
CA LEU A 236 -10.74 -15.07 14.46
C LEU A 236 -10.14 -16.47 14.27
N ALA A 237 -10.93 -17.52 14.49
CA ALA A 237 -10.49 -18.90 14.28
C ALA A 237 -10.21 -19.20 12.79
N GLU A 238 -11.08 -18.75 11.88
CA GLU A 238 -10.88 -18.88 10.44
C GLU A 238 -9.63 -18.11 9.99
N ARG A 239 -9.42 -16.89 10.50
CA ARG A 239 -8.23 -16.10 10.20
C ARG A 239 -6.95 -16.75 10.74
N ALA A 240 -6.99 -17.30 11.96
CA ALA A 240 -5.88 -18.07 12.50
C ALA A 240 -5.56 -19.27 11.60
N GLN A 241 -6.59 -20.01 11.17
CA GLN A 241 -6.45 -21.12 10.24
C GLN A 241 -5.87 -20.67 8.88
N GLN A 242 -6.33 -19.55 8.31
CA GLN A 242 -5.80 -19.00 7.06
C GLN A 242 -4.32 -18.59 7.18
N VAL A 243 -3.91 -18.07 8.35
CA VAL A 243 -2.50 -17.75 8.62
C VAL A 243 -1.69 -19.03 8.77
N GLU A 244 -2.19 -20.03 9.49
CA GLU A 244 -1.55 -21.34 9.63
C GLU A 244 -1.37 -22.04 8.29
N GLU A 245 -2.41 -22.07 7.44
CA GLU A 245 -2.36 -22.63 6.10
C GLU A 245 -1.36 -21.87 5.22
N ALA A 246 -1.31 -20.54 5.33
CA ALA A 246 -0.34 -19.72 4.60
C ALA A 246 1.10 -20.00 5.06
N VAL A 247 1.33 -20.15 6.36
CA VAL A 247 2.65 -20.50 6.91
C VAL A 247 3.04 -21.91 6.48
N ALA A 248 2.12 -22.87 6.56
CA ALA A 248 2.36 -24.24 6.10
C ALA A 248 2.67 -24.31 4.60
N ALA A 249 2.00 -23.51 3.78
CA ALA A 249 2.30 -23.39 2.36
C ALA A 249 3.70 -22.82 2.10
N LEU A 250 4.15 -21.85 2.90
CA LEU A 250 5.50 -21.29 2.84
C LEU A 250 6.60 -22.24 3.35
N GLU A 251 6.24 -23.19 4.22
CA GLU A 251 7.12 -24.24 4.74
C GLU A 251 7.14 -25.50 3.85
N SER A 252 6.26 -25.58 2.86
CA SER A 252 6.18 -26.72 1.94
C SER A 252 7.49 -26.92 1.17
N GLU A 253 8.07 -28.11 1.29
CA GLU A 253 9.25 -28.53 0.51
C GLU A 253 8.90 -28.87 -0.95
N ASP A 254 7.63 -28.84 -1.34
CA ASP A 254 7.21 -29.20 -2.70
C ASP A 254 6.99 -27.97 -3.60
N GLU A 255 6.79 -26.77 -3.02
CA GLU A 255 6.41 -25.58 -3.78
C GLU A 255 7.48 -24.48 -3.74
N VAL A 256 8.00 -24.11 -4.91
CA VAL A 256 8.82 -22.91 -5.07
C VAL A 256 7.93 -21.80 -5.61
N PHE A 257 7.64 -20.81 -4.78
CA PHE A 257 6.81 -19.66 -5.16
C PHE A 257 7.54 -18.81 -6.20
N ALA A 258 6.77 -18.30 -7.15
CA ALA A 258 7.27 -17.42 -8.18
C ALA A 258 7.56 -16.03 -7.60
N ILE A 259 8.74 -15.49 -7.92
CA ILE A 259 9.06 -14.08 -7.67
C ILE A 259 8.36 -13.23 -8.73
N ALA A 260 7.58 -12.26 -8.28
CA ALA A 260 6.96 -11.26 -9.15
C ALA A 260 8.01 -10.23 -9.63
N PRO A 261 7.77 -9.55 -10.77
CA PRO A 261 8.54 -8.37 -11.14
C PRO A 261 8.63 -7.39 -9.96
N SER A 262 9.86 -7.05 -9.55
CA SER A 262 10.10 -6.19 -8.38
C SER A 262 9.84 -4.73 -8.74
N ASP A 263 9.27 -3.98 -7.81
CA ASP A 263 9.20 -2.51 -7.85
C ASP A 263 9.35 -1.98 -6.41
N PRO A 264 10.58 -1.98 -5.88
CA PRO A 264 10.82 -1.67 -4.49
C PRO A 264 10.68 -0.17 -4.20
N TRP A 265 10.06 0.17 -3.09
CA TRP A 265 10.19 1.48 -2.48
C TRP A 265 11.39 1.49 -1.52
N VAL A 266 12.28 2.46 -1.67
CA VAL A 266 13.55 2.53 -0.91
C VAL A 266 13.60 3.83 -0.11
N GLN A 267 14.08 3.74 1.13
CA GLN A 267 14.29 4.89 2.00
C GLN A 267 15.62 4.75 2.77
N GLY A 268 16.42 5.82 2.74
CA GLY A 268 17.60 5.92 3.61
C GLY A 268 17.19 6.23 5.05
N LEU A 269 17.81 5.54 5.99
CA LEU A 269 17.57 5.64 7.44
C LEU A 269 18.82 6.21 8.14
N MET A 270 18.78 6.29 9.47
CA MET A 270 19.94 6.70 10.26
C MET A 270 20.98 5.57 10.30
N ARG A 271 22.23 5.91 10.66
CA ARG A 271 23.32 4.95 10.88
C ARG A 271 23.61 4.04 9.67
N ASN A 272 23.54 4.62 8.47
CA ASN A 272 23.85 3.94 7.21
C ASN A 272 22.99 2.68 6.98
N ARG A 273 21.72 2.77 7.39
CA ARG A 273 20.70 1.76 7.12
C ARG A 273 19.81 2.18 5.98
N PHE A 274 19.25 1.18 5.31
CA PHE A 274 18.35 1.36 4.19
C PHE A 274 17.17 0.41 4.35
N LEU A 275 15.98 0.98 4.23
CA LEU A 275 14.75 0.23 4.10
C LEU A 275 14.48 -0.02 2.62
N MET A 276 14.20 -1.26 2.28
CA MET A 276 13.63 -1.66 1.00
C MET A 276 12.30 -2.37 1.27
N LEU A 277 11.22 -1.82 0.75
CA LEU A 277 9.90 -2.43 0.73
C LEU A 277 9.64 -2.91 -0.70
N ASP A 278 9.40 -4.20 -0.92
CA ASP A 278 9.07 -4.79 -2.23
C ASP A 278 7.65 -5.36 -2.18
N PRO A 279 6.62 -4.57 -2.56
CA PRO A 279 5.25 -5.01 -2.43
C PRO A 279 4.78 -6.10 -3.37
N PRO A 280 5.21 -6.14 -4.65
CA PRO A 280 4.94 -7.29 -5.51
C PRO A 280 5.35 -8.63 -4.87
N ASN A 281 6.43 -8.64 -4.09
CA ASN A 281 6.94 -9.83 -3.41
C ASN A 281 6.60 -9.89 -1.90
N ASN A 282 5.80 -8.95 -1.39
CA ASN A 282 5.41 -8.84 0.01
C ASN A 282 6.60 -8.84 1.00
N ARG A 283 7.69 -8.13 0.69
CA ARG A 283 8.90 -8.10 1.53
C ARG A 283 9.21 -6.72 2.10
N ILE A 284 9.63 -6.71 3.36
CA ILE A 284 10.31 -5.59 4.01
C ILE A 284 11.73 -6.06 4.33
N LEU A 285 12.73 -5.35 3.85
CA LEU A 285 14.15 -5.68 3.98
C LEU A 285 14.86 -4.47 4.60
N ILE A 286 15.66 -4.69 5.64
CA ILE A 286 16.56 -3.67 6.19
C ILE A 286 18.00 -4.07 5.90
N TYR A 287 18.69 -3.24 5.13
CA TYR A 287 20.12 -3.34 4.95
C TYR A 287 20.84 -2.39 5.90
N GLU A 288 22.01 -2.81 6.39
CA GLU A 288 22.94 -1.96 7.12
C GLU A 288 24.31 -2.02 6.49
N PHE A 289 24.89 -0.85 6.31
CA PHE A 289 26.24 -0.69 5.83
C PHE A 289 27.20 -0.50 7.01
N LEU A 290 28.13 -1.45 7.17
CA LEU A 290 29.10 -1.45 8.24
C LEU A 290 30.35 -0.64 7.87
N GLN A 291 31.15 -0.26 8.87
CA GLN A 291 32.38 0.53 8.67
C GLN A 291 33.43 -0.15 7.77
N ASN A 292 33.34 -1.46 7.57
CA ASN A 292 34.24 -2.26 6.72
C ASN A 292 33.75 -2.34 5.26
N ASP A 293 32.88 -1.44 4.83
CA ASP A 293 32.27 -1.40 3.50
C ASP A 293 31.47 -2.65 3.12
N SER A 294 31.02 -3.41 4.11
CA SER A 294 30.14 -4.55 3.88
C SER A 294 28.67 -4.16 4.06
N MET A 295 27.87 -4.45 3.03
CA MET A 295 26.42 -4.36 3.12
C MET A 295 25.85 -5.65 3.70
N THR A 296 25.05 -5.53 4.74
CA THR A 296 24.44 -6.66 5.43
C THR A 296 22.92 -6.57 5.48
N LEU A 297 22.22 -7.64 5.11
CA LEU A 297 20.79 -7.75 5.39
C LEU A 297 20.63 -8.01 6.90
N ARG A 298 19.98 -7.09 7.61
CA ARG A 298 19.82 -7.11 9.07
C ARG A 298 18.49 -7.64 9.55
N SER A 299 17.45 -7.48 8.75
CA SER A 299 16.12 -7.95 9.10
C SER A 299 15.29 -8.06 7.84
N MET A 300 14.39 -9.04 7.83
CA MET A 300 13.42 -9.25 6.76
C MET A 300 12.07 -9.58 7.38
N ARG A 301 10.98 -9.10 6.77
CA ARG A 301 9.62 -9.44 7.16
C ARG A 301 8.72 -9.65 5.95
N ASN A 302 7.85 -10.65 6.02
CA ASN A 302 6.80 -10.89 5.04
C ASN A 302 5.51 -10.22 5.51
N PHE A 303 5.15 -9.10 4.90
CA PHE A 303 3.96 -8.36 5.31
C PHE A 303 2.66 -8.95 4.74
N ASP A 304 2.72 -9.94 3.83
CA ASP A 304 1.54 -10.72 3.40
C ASP A 304 0.92 -11.46 4.60
N LEU A 305 1.76 -11.99 5.47
CA LEU A 305 1.30 -12.66 6.67
C LEU A 305 0.75 -11.64 7.69
N ASP A 306 1.39 -10.48 7.82
CA ASP A 306 0.91 -9.41 8.70
C ASP A 306 -0.47 -8.87 8.29
N ARG A 307 -0.72 -8.74 6.98
CA ARG A 307 -2.03 -8.30 6.48
C ARG A 307 -3.14 -9.34 6.63
N ARG A 308 -2.83 -10.58 7.02
CA ARG A 308 -3.83 -11.59 7.36
C ARG A 308 -4.26 -11.49 8.83
N ILE A 309 -3.48 -10.82 9.68
CA ILE A 309 -3.74 -10.70 11.12
C ILE A 309 -4.69 -9.54 11.38
N PRO A 310 -5.96 -9.77 11.76
CA PRO A 310 -6.98 -8.73 11.76
C PRO A 310 -6.61 -7.46 12.54
N SER A 311 -5.90 -7.60 13.67
CA SER A 311 -5.26 -6.47 14.34
C SER A 311 -4.07 -6.89 15.19
N TRP A 312 -3.09 -5.99 15.39
CA TRP A 312 -1.96 -6.19 16.31
C TRP A 312 -1.64 -4.91 17.11
N PRO A 313 -1.17 -5.00 18.38
CA PRO A 313 -1.33 -6.16 19.26
C PRO A 313 -2.81 -6.55 19.34
N LEU A 314 -3.09 -7.83 19.58
CA LEU A 314 -4.48 -8.26 19.66
C LEU A 314 -5.21 -7.44 20.74
N PRO A 315 -6.43 -6.97 20.46
CA PRO A 315 -7.18 -6.20 21.43
C PRO A 315 -7.40 -7.01 22.70
N ARG A 316 -7.43 -6.34 23.85
CA ARG A 316 -7.77 -6.97 25.14
C ARG A 316 -9.21 -7.51 25.18
N ARG A 317 -10.02 -7.08 24.21
CA ARG A 317 -11.44 -7.40 24.00
C ARG A 317 -11.58 -8.07 22.64
N ASP A 318 -12.70 -8.73 22.39
CA ASP A 318 -13.03 -9.27 21.06
C ASP A 318 -12.95 -8.13 20.01
N LEU A 319 -12.44 -8.42 18.81
CA LEU A 319 -12.44 -7.48 17.68
C LEU A 319 -13.82 -6.92 17.40
N GLN A 320 -14.85 -7.76 17.51
CA GLN A 320 -16.23 -7.33 17.33
C GLN A 320 -16.64 -6.32 18.39
N GLU A 321 -16.13 -6.45 19.63
CA GLU A 321 -16.42 -5.51 20.71
C GLU A 321 -15.73 -4.15 20.48
N PHE A 322 -14.52 -4.14 19.91
CA PHE A 322 -13.84 -2.90 19.53
C PHE A 322 -14.61 -2.16 18.43
N ASP A 323 -14.95 -2.85 17.34
CA ASP A 323 -15.74 -2.27 16.24
C ASP A 323 -17.09 -1.76 16.75
N ARG A 324 -17.75 -2.55 17.60
CA ARG A 324 -19.00 -2.16 18.25
C ARG A 324 -18.83 -0.89 19.07
N ALA A 325 -17.78 -0.77 19.89
CA ALA A 325 -17.53 0.42 20.69
C ALA A 325 -17.27 1.67 19.83
N VAL A 326 -16.54 1.53 18.71
CA VAL A 326 -16.32 2.64 17.75
C VAL A 326 -17.66 3.09 17.14
N VAL A 327 -18.46 2.13 16.68
CA VAL A 327 -19.77 2.39 16.06
C VAL A 327 -20.76 2.97 17.07
N GLU A 328 -20.87 2.43 18.28
CA GLU A 328 -21.76 2.95 19.34
C GLU A 328 -21.40 4.39 19.72
N SER A 329 -20.10 4.69 19.86
CA SER A 329 -19.62 6.05 20.11
C SER A 329 -20.01 7.02 18.99
N TYR A 330 -19.88 6.57 17.73
CA TYR A 330 -20.31 7.33 16.57
C TYR A 330 -21.83 7.54 16.52
N MET A 331 -22.63 6.50 16.74
CA MET A 331 -24.09 6.56 16.77
C MET A 331 -24.60 7.48 17.88
N GLY A 332 -24.00 7.45 19.07
CA GLY A 332 -24.34 8.37 20.16
C GLY A 332 -24.07 9.84 19.81
N ARG A 333 -23.08 10.13 18.97
CA ARG A 333 -22.86 11.48 18.41
C ARG A 333 -23.93 11.82 17.37
N LEU A 334 -24.25 10.93 16.45
CA LEU A 334 -25.29 11.15 15.44
C LEU A 334 -26.67 11.39 16.05
N MET A 335 -27.04 10.64 17.09
CA MET A 335 -28.30 10.82 17.81
C MET A 335 -28.39 12.20 18.47
N ARG A 336 -27.31 12.66 19.11
CA ARG A 336 -27.22 14.02 19.67
C ARG A 336 -27.39 15.10 18.60
N MET A 337 -26.91 14.84 17.38
CA MET A 337 -27.05 15.74 16.23
C MET A 337 -28.37 15.56 15.46
N ARG A 338 -29.21 14.58 15.82
CA ARG A 338 -30.42 14.16 15.08
C ARG A 338 -30.16 13.76 13.62
N GLN A 339 -29.03 13.11 13.37
CA GLN A 339 -28.57 12.69 12.04
C GLN A 339 -28.53 11.17 11.84
N ALA A 340 -29.04 10.41 12.80
CA ALA A 340 -29.04 8.95 12.78
C ALA A 340 -30.17 8.33 11.93
N GLY A 341 -31.16 9.11 11.49
CA GLY A 341 -32.44 8.58 10.99
C GLY A 341 -32.34 7.61 9.80
N GLN A 342 -31.40 7.81 8.88
CA GLN A 342 -31.21 6.87 7.77
C GLN A 342 -30.65 5.52 8.24
N ILE A 343 -29.66 5.54 9.14
CA ILE A 343 -29.09 4.32 9.74
C ILE A 343 -30.17 3.60 10.54
N GLU A 344 -30.93 4.32 11.38
CA GLU A 344 -32.02 3.75 12.16
C GLU A 344 -33.07 3.08 11.28
N GLY A 345 -33.41 3.70 10.14
CA GLY A 345 -34.32 3.13 9.15
C GLY A 345 -33.83 1.78 8.62
N ILE A 346 -32.57 1.72 8.16
CA ILE A 346 -31.96 0.48 7.63
C ILE A 346 -31.86 -0.59 8.72
N VAL A 347 -31.38 -0.22 9.91
CA VAL A 347 -31.21 -1.15 11.03
C VAL A 347 -32.56 -1.75 11.43
N ARG A 348 -33.62 -0.94 11.54
CA ARG A 348 -34.96 -1.42 11.84
C ARG A 348 -35.46 -2.42 10.79
N GLU A 349 -35.32 -2.11 9.51
CA GLU A 349 -35.75 -3.01 8.42
C GLU A 349 -35.02 -4.36 8.47
N VAL A 350 -33.70 -4.34 8.69
CA VAL A 350 -32.90 -5.58 8.81
C VAL A 350 -33.31 -6.37 10.05
N MET A 351 -33.54 -5.71 11.19
CA MET A 351 -33.93 -6.37 12.44
C MET A 351 -35.33 -7.00 12.36
N GLU A 352 -36.28 -6.34 11.68
CA GLU A 352 -37.61 -6.91 11.42
C GLU A 352 -37.52 -8.16 10.55
N TRP A 353 -36.73 -8.13 9.47
CA TRP A 353 -36.45 -9.30 8.65
C TRP A 353 -35.79 -10.42 9.45
N TYR A 354 -34.76 -10.11 10.24
CA TYR A 354 -34.04 -11.08 11.05
C TYR A 354 -34.97 -11.80 12.05
N ALA A 355 -35.88 -11.06 12.69
CA ALA A 355 -36.89 -11.64 13.57
C ALA A 355 -37.88 -12.54 12.81
N GLY A 356 -38.17 -12.26 11.54
CA GLY A 356 -38.90 -13.15 10.64
C GLY A 356 -38.14 -14.44 10.36
N ALA A 357 -36.91 -14.34 9.86
CA ALA A 357 -36.04 -15.46 9.51
C ALA A 357 -35.75 -16.39 10.70
N LYS A 358 -35.60 -15.83 11.90
CA LYS A 358 -35.42 -16.61 13.13
C LYS A 358 -36.70 -17.39 13.52
N ARG A 359 -37.89 -16.84 13.27
CA ARG A 359 -39.16 -17.52 13.51
C ARG A 359 -39.42 -18.65 12.50
N SER A 360 -38.93 -18.52 11.27
CA SER A 360 -39.03 -19.55 10.23
C SER A 360 -37.90 -20.59 10.29
N ASN A 361 -36.97 -20.50 11.26
CA ASN A 361 -35.76 -21.32 11.37
C ASN A 361 -34.83 -21.23 10.14
N GLU A 362 -34.87 -20.13 9.39
CA GLU A 362 -33.90 -19.85 8.32
C GLU A 362 -32.52 -19.49 8.88
N LEU A 363 -32.50 -18.83 10.04
CA LEU A 363 -31.28 -18.49 10.81
C LEU A 363 -31.37 -19.12 12.19
N GLU A 364 -30.55 -20.13 12.45
CA GLU A 364 -30.62 -20.93 13.68
C GLU A 364 -29.55 -20.50 14.70
N PHE A 365 -28.35 -20.20 14.23
CA PHE A 365 -27.15 -20.05 15.07
C PHE A 365 -26.72 -18.59 15.23
N VAL A 366 -27.00 -17.71 14.26
CA VAL A 366 -26.62 -16.30 14.36
C VAL A 366 -27.54 -15.57 15.33
N THR A 367 -26.95 -14.92 16.33
CA THR A 367 -27.61 -13.90 17.16
C THR A 367 -27.16 -12.52 16.71
N ALA A 368 -28.05 -11.73 16.10
CA ALA A 368 -27.75 -10.37 15.70
C ALA A 368 -28.54 -9.38 16.58
N ASN A 369 -27.87 -8.33 17.04
CA ASN A 369 -28.49 -7.16 17.64
C ASN A 369 -28.33 -5.92 16.74
N ALA A 370 -28.92 -4.80 17.14
CA ALA A 370 -28.86 -3.55 16.38
C ALA A 370 -27.43 -3.05 16.16
N ALA A 371 -26.55 -3.19 17.15
CA ALA A 371 -25.16 -2.76 17.03
C ALA A 371 -24.39 -3.64 16.03
N ASP A 372 -24.65 -4.95 16.01
CA ASP A 372 -24.04 -5.86 15.01
C ASP A 372 -24.45 -5.49 13.59
N VAL A 373 -25.73 -5.16 13.39
CA VAL A 373 -26.24 -4.67 12.10
C VAL A 373 -25.58 -3.35 11.71
N GLN A 374 -25.36 -2.43 12.65
CA GLN A 374 -24.66 -1.18 12.38
C GLN A 374 -23.19 -1.41 11.99
N VAL A 375 -22.48 -2.33 12.66
CA VAL A 375 -21.12 -2.71 12.26
C VAL A 375 -21.09 -3.25 10.84
N ILE A 376 -21.99 -4.19 10.50
CA ILE A 376 -22.07 -4.75 9.13
C ILE A 376 -22.40 -3.64 8.12
N LEU A 377 -23.33 -2.74 8.45
CA LEU A 377 -23.70 -1.61 7.60
C LEU A 377 -22.49 -0.75 7.25
N PHE A 378 -21.68 -0.34 8.24
CA PHE A 378 -20.50 0.48 7.98
C PHE A 378 -19.43 -0.27 7.17
N ARG A 379 -19.25 -1.58 7.37
CA ARG A 379 -18.37 -2.39 6.52
C ARG A 379 -18.85 -2.39 5.06
N LYS A 380 -20.16 -2.55 4.83
CA LYS A 380 -20.73 -2.55 3.48
C LYS A 380 -20.72 -1.18 2.81
N LEU A 381 -20.89 -0.10 3.57
CA LEU A 381 -20.69 1.27 3.06
C LEU A 381 -19.25 1.48 2.58
N ALA A 382 -18.29 1.02 3.36
CA ALA A 382 -16.89 1.08 2.94
C ALA A 382 -16.68 0.24 1.66
N GLU A 383 -17.13 -1.03 1.60
CA GLU A 383 -17.05 -1.90 0.41
C GLU A 383 -17.58 -1.21 -0.86
N GLN A 384 -18.77 -0.60 -0.79
CA GLN A 384 -19.35 0.14 -1.92
C GLN A 384 -18.47 1.30 -2.40
N GLN A 385 -17.83 2.04 -1.48
CA GLN A 385 -16.94 3.14 -1.86
C GLN A 385 -15.75 2.66 -2.68
N SER A 386 -15.15 1.51 -2.34
CA SER A 386 -14.05 0.96 -3.15
C SER A 386 -14.50 0.49 -4.53
N LEU A 387 -15.71 -0.04 -4.65
CA LEU A 387 -16.26 -0.40 -5.97
C LEU A 387 -16.47 0.84 -6.84
N LEU A 388 -16.91 1.96 -6.27
CA LEU A 388 -17.08 3.23 -6.99
C LEU A 388 -15.74 3.80 -7.44
N VAL A 389 -14.74 3.86 -6.55
CA VAL A 389 -13.39 4.33 -6.90
C VAL A 389 -12.72 3.42 -7.95
N GLY A 390 -12.93 2.11 -7.86
CA GLY A 390 -12.43 1.13 -8.83
C GLY A 390 -13.11 1.21 -10.20
N ALA A 391 -14.41 1.54 -10.25
CA ALA A 391 -15.15 1.68 -11.51
C ALA A 391 -14.75 2.94 -12.29
N GLU A 392 -14.52 4.06 -11.59
CA GLU A 392 -14.12 5.33 -12.22
C GLU A 392 -12.70 5.28 -12.82
N THR A 393 -11.85 4.38 -12.33
CA THR A 393 -10.46 4.24 -12.79
C THR A 393 -10.30 3.36 -14.04
N GLY A 394 -11.33 2.63 -14.47
CA GLY A 394 -11.25 1.69 -15.60
C GLY A 394 -11.20 2.30 -17.01
N GLY A 395 -11.37 3.62 -17.17
CA GLY A 395 -11.58 4.25 -18.48
C GLY A 395 -10.38 4.94 -19.13
N THR A 396 -9.33 5.24 -18.38
CA THR A 396 -8.13 5.92 -18.91
C THR A 396 -6.92 5.46 -18.14
N ALA A 397 -5.82 5.12 -18.82
CA ALA A 397 -4.53 4.73 -18.26
C ALA A 397 -3.85 5.88 -17.46
N ARG A 398 -4.57 6.44 -16.49
CA ARG A 398 -3.99 7.26 -15.43
C ARG A 398 -3.07 6.36 -14.64
N ARG A 399 -1.84 6.84 -14.39
CA ARG A 399 -0.82 6.25 -13.51
C ARG A 399 -1.52 5.43 -12.43
N SER A 400 -1.38 4.09 -12.50
CA SER A 400 -1.96 3.17 -11.54
C SER A 400 -1.67 3.73 -10.15
N GLU A 401 -2.69 4.18 -9.43
CA GLU A 401 -2.50 4.58 -8.04
C GLU A 401 -1.83 3.42 -7.34
N SER A 402 -0.70 3.70 -6.68
CA SER A 402 0.04 2.68 -5.96
C SER A 402 -0.92 1.96 -5.01
N PRO A 403 -0.95 0.62 -4.98
CA PRO A 403 -1.84 -0.11 -4.10
C PRO A 403 -1.51 0.10 -2.61
N TYR A 404 -0.39 0.77 -2.33
CA TYR A 404 0.08 1.11 -1.02
C TYR A 404 0.67 2.53 -0.96
N ASP A 405 0.64 3.14 0.23
CA ASP A 405 1.53 4.26 0.58
C ASP A 405 2.49 3.82 1.69
N ALA A 406 3.74 4.26 1.61
CA ALA A 406 4.74 3.99 2.63
C ALA A 406 5.40 5.30 3.06
N VAL A 407 5.54 5.49 4.37
CA VAL A 407 6.28 6.62 4.94
C VAL A 407 7.09 6.14 6.13
N VAL A 408 8.32 6.64 6.24
CA VAL A 408 9.16 6.46 7.43
C VAL A 408 9.28 7.80 8.14
N ASP A 409 8.98 7.82 9.43
CA ASP A 409 9.14 9.02 10.25
C ASP A 409 10.55 9.15 10.84
N SER A 410 10.80 10.27 11.52
CA SER A 410 12.09 10.55 12.17
C SER A 410 12.46 9.59 13.31
N SER A 411 11.50 8.79 13.80
CA SER A 411 11.74 7.75 14.80
C SER A 411 11.97 6.38 14.18
N GLU A 412 12.20 6.33 12.86
CA GLU A 412 12.40 5.10 12.08
C GLU A 412 11.20 4.16 12.23
N ARG A 413 9.98 4.72 12.29
CA ARG A 413 8.74 3.97 12.18
C ARG A 413 8.26 3.98 10.74
N LEU A 414 8.14 2.80 10.15
CA LEU A 414 7.51 2.61 8.85
C LEU A 414 5.99 2.51 9.05
N ILE A 415 5.25 3.40 8.41
CA ILE A 415 3.81 3.33 8.27
C ILE A 415 3.53 2.91 6.84
N LEU A 416 2.90 1.74 6.69
CA LEU A 416 2.52 1.13 5.43
C LEU A 416 0.99 1.07 5.36
N ASP A 417 0.41 1.86 4.48
CA ASP A 417 -1.03 1.89 4.22
C ASP A 417 -1.34 1.05 2.98
N LEU A 418 -1.95 -0.12 3.18
CA LEU A 418 -2.43 -1.00 2.13
C LEU A 418 -3.86 -0.58 1.74
N LYS A 419 -3.98 0.43 0.87
CA LYS A 419 -5.25 1.07 0.47
C LYS A 419 -6.31 0.07 0.00
N ARG A 420 -5.91 -0.92 -0.79
CA ARG A 420 -6.82 -1.96 -1.31
C ARG A 420 -7.39 -2.85 -0.20
N ASP A 421 -6.55 -3.15 0.80
CA ASP A 421 -6.90 -4.02 1.91
C ASP A 421 -7.46 -3.24 3.12
N ARG A 422 -7.53 -1.90 3.01
CA ARG A 422 -7.92 -0.94 4.07
C ARG A 422 -7.20 -1.19 5.38
N ARG A 423 -5.90 -1.37 5.27
CA ARG A 423 -5.08 -1.82 6.38
C ARG A 423 -3.85 -0.97 6.57
N LEU A 424 -3.68 -0.51 7.80
CA LEU A 424 -2.50 0.21 8.24
C LEU A 424 -1.60 -0.72 9.02
N LEU A 425 -0.38 -0.92 8.52
CA LEU A 425 0.69 -1.66 9.19
C LEU A 425 1.74 -0.66 9.66
N VAL A 426 2.09 -0.71 10.94
CA VAL A 426 3.13 0.14 11.52
C VAL A 426 4.23 -0.73 12.08
N TYR A 427 5.43 -0.51 11.57
CA TYR A 427 6.64 -1.18 12.00
C TYR A 427 7.57 -0.20 12.69
N LEU A 428 8.23 -0.65 13.74
CA LEU A 428 9.44 0.00 14.24
C LEU A 428 10.63 -0.70 13.59
N LEU A 429 11.42 0.02 12.81
CA LEU A 429 12.54 -0.52 12.06
C LEU A 429 13.76 -0.83 12.95
N ARG A 430 13.67 -0.46 14.23
CA ARG A 430 14.64 -0.72 15.30
C ARG A 430 13.94 -1.15 16.58
N GLY A 431 13.22 -2.26 16.48
CA GLY A 431 12.52 -2.87 17.59
C GLY A 431 13.41 -3.68 18.52
N ALA A 432 12.79 -4.64 19.19
CA ALA A 432 13.50 -5.57 20.07
C ALA A 432 14.62 -6.30 19.32
N GLY A 433 15.84 -6.25 19.87
CA GLY A 433 17.03 -6.84 19.24
C GLY A 433 17.51 -6.09 17.98
N ASP A 434 17.06 -4.86 17.76
CA ASP A 434 17.41 -4.04 16.60
C ASP A 434 16.90 -4.61 15.26
N LEU A 435 15.78 -5.34 15.34
CA LEU A 435 15.07 -5.99 14.23
C LEU A 435 13.80 -5.22 13.86
N ILE A 436 13.20 -5.54 12.71
CA ILE A 436 11.85 -5.05 12.35
C ILE A 436 10.85 -5.54 13.41
N GLU A 437 10.08 -4.63 13.99
CA GLU A 437 9.01 -4.95 14.94
C GLU A 437 7.66 -4.47 14.40
N LEU A 438 6.71 -5.37 14.14
CA LEU A 438 5.32 -4.99 13.90
C LEU A 438 4.72 -4.43 15.20
N ARG A 439 4.54 -3.12 15.23
CA ARG A 439 3.96 -2.39 16.35
C ARG A 439 2.45 -2.44 16.32
N THR A 440 1.85 -2.19 15.16
CA THR A 440 0.42 -2.33 15.01
C THR A 440 0.00 -2.74 13.61
N SER A 441 -1.08 -3.51 13.55
CA SER A 441 -1.86 -3.79 12.35
C SER A 441 -3.28 -3.34 12.67
N ARG A 442 -3.86 -2.50 11.82
CA ARG A 442 -5.23 -2.00 12.00
C ARG A 442 -5.98 -2.05 10.68
N ASP A 443 -7.08 -2.79 10.68
CA ASP A 443 -8.14 -2.65 9.69
C ASP A 443 -8.90 -1.36 9.98
N TYR A 444 -9.00 -0.46 9.01
CA TYR A 444 -9.73 0.81 9.12
C TYR A 444 -11.01 0.85 8.28
N THR A 445 -11.57 -0.33 7.98
CA THR A 445 -12.82 -0.48 7.22
C THR A 445 -13.99 0.23 7.89
N ILE A 446 -14.13 0.13 9.22
CA ILE A 446 -15.23 0.78 9.96
C ILE A 446 -15.13 2.30 9.87
N GLU A 447 -13.94 2.83 10.08
CA GLU A 447 -13.64 4.27 9.98
C GLU A 447 -13.88 4.79 8.58
N THR A 448 -13.55 4.00 7.54
CA THR A 448 -13.87 4.32 6.15
C THR A 448 -15.38 4.41 5.96
N GLY A 449 -16.14 3.43 6.47
CA GLY A 449 -17.60 3.44 6.40
C GLY A 449 -18.22 4.64 7.10
N ILE A 450 -17.69 4.99 8.28
CA ILE A 450 -18.08 6.19 9.03
C ILE A 450 -17.79 7.46 8.21
N ALA A 451 -16.59 7.58 7.64
CA ALA A 451 -16.20 8.73 6.83
C ALA A 451 -17.10 8.90 5.58
N VAL A 452 -17.46 7.79 4.93
CA VAL A 452 -18.42 7.79 3.81
C VAL A 452 -19.77 8.34 4.26
N TYR A 453 -20.27 7.93 5.42
CA TYR A 453 -21.54 8.43 5.94
C TYR A 453 -21.47 9.90 6.41
N ASP A 454 -20.38 10.32 7.05
CA ASP A 454 -20.12 11.72 7.42
C ASP A 454 -20.09 12.64 6.19
N TYR A 455 -19.52 12.16 5.08
CA TYR A 455 -19.53 12.88 3.81
C TYR A 455 -20.95 13.07 3.28
N GLU A 456 -21.79 12.03 3.34
CA GLU A 456 -23.21 12.12 2.95
C GLU A 456 -24.03 13.05 3.85
N ILE A 457 -23.77 13.06 5.16
CA ILE A 457 -24.36 14.05 6.08
C ILE A 457 -23.94 15.47 5.68
N SER A 458 -22.66 15.68 5.43
CA SER A 458 -22.10 16.98 5.07
C SER A 458 -22.71 17.51 3.77
N LYS A 459 -22.93 16.63 2.78
CA LYS A 459 -23.67 16.97 1.54
C LYS A 459 -25.09 17.43 1.84
N ARG A 460 -25.85 16.74 2.69
CA ARG A 460 -27.22 17.14 3.06
C ARG A 460 -27.25 18.49 3.77
N GLN A 461 -26.29 18.76 4.65
CA GLN A 461 -26.18 20.06 5.31
C GLN A 461 -25.80 21.17 4.30
N ALA A 462 -24.91 20.89 3.36
CA ALA A 462 -24.59 21.80 2.27
C ALA A 462 -25.83 22.07 1.39
N ALA A 463 -26.59 21.03 1.05
CA ALA A 463 -27.82 21.11 0.29
C ALA A 463 -28.88 21.97 0.99
N ALA A 464 -29.10 21.79 2.29
CA ALA A 464 -30.02 22.64 3.06
C ALA A 464 -29.62 24.13 3.03
N ARG A 465 -28.32 24.44 3.10
CA ARG A 465 -27.80 25.81 2.98
C ARG A 465 -28.02 26.38 1.57
N VAL A 466 -27.71 25.60 0.53
CA VAL A 466 -27.92 26.01 -0.87
C VAL A 466 -29.42 26.21 -1.15
N PHE A 467 -30.28 25.34 -0.61
CA PHE A 467 -31.74 25.49 -0.73
C PHE A 467 -32.24 26.78 -0.08
N THR A 468 -31.82 27.07 1.15
CA THR A 468 -32.15 28.33 1.84
C THR A 468 -31.68 29.56 1.02
N GLN A 469 -30.49 29.45 0.41
CA GLN A 469 -29.98 30.49 -0.48
C GLN A 469 -30.86 30.66 -1.72
N ILE A 470 -31.27 29.57 -2.36
CA ILE A 470 -32.23 29.56 -3.50
C ILE A 470 -33.53 30.25 -3.10
N GLU A 471 -34.11 29.89 -1.96
CA GLU A 471 -35.34 30.52 -1.46
C GLU A 471 -35.20 32.03 -1.28
N SER A 472 -34.06 32.49 -0.74
CA SER A 472 -33.80 33.92 -0.56
C SER A 472 -33.65 34.66 -1.89
N MET A 473 -33.07 34.02 -2.92
CA MET A 473 -32.83 34.60 -4.24
C MET A 473 -34.06 34.56 -5.13
N ALA A 474 -34.94 33.56 -4.98
CA ALA A 474 -36.25 33.48 -5.63
C ALA A 474 -37.19 34.65 -5.25
N ASN A 475 -36.75 35.52 -4.34
CA ASN A 475 -37.47 36.76 -4.01
C ASN A 475 -37.12 37.93 -4.90
N ARG A 476 -35.98 37.84 -5.60
CA ARG A 476 -35.42 38.92 -6.41
C ARG A 476 -35.79 38.68 -7.88
N ARG A 477 -36.02 39.76 -8.62
CA ARG A 477 -36.31 39.72 -10.06
C ARG A 477 -35.08 40.10 -10.87
N GLY A 478 -34.93 39.53 -12.06
CA GLY A 478 -33.92 39.90 -13.06
C GLY A 478 -33.19 38.70 -13.67
N ALA A 479 -32.88 38.76 -14.97
CA ALA A 479 -32.31 37.65 -15.74
C ALA A 479 -31.01 37.07 -15.14
N ARG A 480 -30.10 37.92 -14.66
CA ARG A 480 -28.85 37.47 -13.99
C ARG A 480 -29.11 36.69 -12.70
N VAL A 481 -30.16 37.06 -11.97
CA VAL A 481 -30.56 36.34 -10.75
C VAL A 481 -31.16 35.00 -11.13
N GLU A 482 -31.96 34.95 -12.19
CA GLU A 482 -32.58 33.71 -12.65
C GLU A 482 -31.55 32.67 -13.07
N GLU A 483 -30.54 33.06 -13.86
CA GLU A 483 -29.44 32.18 -14.24
C GLU A 483 -28.67 31.66 -13.01
N LEU A 484 -28.37 32.55 -12.05
CA LEU A 484 -27.68 32.18 -10.81
C LEU A 484 -28.51 31.22 -9.96
N VAL A 485 -29.82 31.42 -9.85
CA VAL A 485 -30.73 30.52 -9.12
C VAL A 485 -30.76 29.16 -9.79
N MET A 486 -30.86 29.10 -11.12
CA MET A 486 -30.85 27.83 -11.86
C MET A 486 -29.53 27.07 -11.70
N ARG A 487 -28.37 27.75 -11.74
CA ARG A 487 -27.08 27.12 -11.44
C ARG A 487 -27.03 26.55 -10.02
N ASN A 488 -27.59 27.27 -9.04
CA ASN A 488 -27.66 26.78 -7.66
C ASN A 488 -28.63 25.60 -7.51
N ILE A 489 -29.74 25.57 -8.24
CA ILE A 489 -30.66 24.42 -8.30
C ILE A 489 -29.93 23.20 -8.89
N GLN A 490 -29.19 23.37 -9.99
CA GLN A 490 -28.40 22.29 -10.58
C GLN A 490 -27.33 21.78 -9.61
N TYR A 491 -26.61 22.69 -8.93
CA TYR A 491 -25.63 22.32 -7.92
C TYR A 491 -26.28 21.58 -6.75
N LEU A 492 -27.40 22.09 -6.22
CA LEU A 492 -28.19 21.49 -5.14
C LEU A 492 -28.58 20.04 -5.49
N LEU A 493 -29.11 19.83 -6.69
CA LEU A 493 -29.58 18.52 -7.13
C LEU A 493 -28.42 17.58 -7.50
N THR A 494 -27.26 18.12 -7.85
CA THR A 494 -26.03 17.33 -8.01
C THR A 494 -25.52 16.80 -6.67
N ILE A 495 -25.59 17.60 -5.60
CA ILE A 495 -25.11 17.18 -4.26
C ILE A 495 -26.15 16.37 -3.47
N SER A 496 -27.44 16.63 -3.68
CA SER A 496 -28.55 16.02 -2.93
C SER A 496 -29.79 15.92 -3.83
N PRO A 497 -29.84 14.89 -4.70
CA PRO A 497 -30.92 14.71 -5.66
C PRO A 497 -32.32 14.73 -5.04
N GLU A 498 -32.49 14.20 -3.82
CA GLU A 498 -33.77 14.13 -3.10
C GLU A 498 -34.42 15.49 -2.82
N MET A 499 -33.67 16.59 -2.94
CA MET A 499 -34.19 17.93 -2.75
C MET A 499 -35.13 18.37 -3.87
N TYR A 500 -35.26 17.60 -4.96
CA TYR A 500 -36.23 17.89 -6.03
C TYR A 500 -37.67 17.96 -5.49
N GLU A 501 -38.04 17.08 -4.55
CA GLU A 501 -39.37 17.08 -3.92
C GLU A 501 -39.65 18.39 -3.17
N GLN A 502 -38.64 18.92 -2.47
CA GLN A 502 -38.76 20.19 -1.75
C GLN A 502 -38.83 21.39 -2.70
N LEU A 503 -38.09 21.34 -3.82
CA LEU A 503 -38.16 22.35 -4.86
C LEU A 503 -39.53 22.38 -5.53
N GLU A 504 -40.09 21.21 -5.87
CA GLU A 504 -41.42 21.08 -6.48
C GLU A 504 -42.55 21.42 -5.50
N ALA A 505 -42.39 21.12 -4.21
CA ALA A 505 -43.33 21.53 -3.16
C ALA A 505 -43.32 23.06 -2.96
N ASN A 506 -42.20 23.73 -3.24
CA ASN A 506 -42.08 25.18 -3.11
C ASN A 506 -42.73 25.89 -4.31
N ARG A 507 -44.03 26.19 -4.17
CA ARG A 507 -44.86 26.88 -5.18
C ARG A 507 -44.24 28.15 -5.76
N ARG A 508 -43.42 28.86 -4.97
CA ARG A 508 -42.77 30.09 -5.41
C ARG A 508 -41.69 29.79 -6.45
N ILE A 509 -40.80 28.85 -6.12
CA ILE A 509 -39.72 28.42 -7.02
C ILE A 509 -40.32 27.86 -8.31
N VAL A 510 -41.28 26.95 -8.21
CA VAL A 510 -41.96 26.37 -9.38
C VAL A 510 -42.58 27.44 -10.26
N ARG A 511 -43.34 28.39 -9.70
CA ARG A 511 -43.98 29.46 -10.48
C ARG A 511 -42.97 30.29 -11.28
N GLN A 512 -41.77 30.52 -10.74
CA GLN A 512 -40.76 31.36 -11.37
C GLN A 512 -39.86 30.59 -12.34
N PHE A 513 -39.55 29.34 -12.04
CA PHE A 513 -38.48 28.60 -12.73
C PHE A 513 -38.96 27.39 -13.54
N ALA A 514 -40.20 26.93 -13.40
CA ALA A 514 -40.69 25.74 -14.12
C ALA A 514 -40.71 25.90 -15.65
N THR A 515 -40.76 27.14 -16.15
CA THR A 515 -40.70 27.44 -17.58
C THR A 515 -39.27 27.61 -18.10
N HIS A 516 -38.26 27.57 -17.24
CA HIS A 516 -36.85 27.67 -17.64
C HIS A 516 -36.43 26.39 -18.38
N GLU A 517 -35.70 26.51 -19.49
CA GLU A 517 -35.32 25.38 -20.37
C GLU A 517 -34.58 24.24 -19.63
N LEU A 518 -33.77 24.60 -18.64
CA LEU A 518 -32.98 23.67 -17.83
C LEU A 518 -33.76 23.05 -16.65
N TRP A 519 -34.98 23.52 -16.32
CA TRP A 519 -35.71 23.05 -15.15
C TRP A 519 -36.06 21.56 -15.28
N GLN A 520 -36.83 21.21 -16.30
CA GLN A 520 -37.33 19.85 -16.49
C GLN A 520 -36.18 18.82 -16.60
N PRO A 521 -35.12 19.02 -17.41
CA PRO A 521 -34.01 18.09 -17.46
C PRO A 521 -33.26 17.93 -16.13
N THR A 522 -33.18 19.00 -15.33
CA THR A 522 -32.51 18.94 -14.03
C THR A 522 -33.34 18.16 -13.00
N ILE A 523 -34.66 18.36 -12.98
CA ILE A 523 -35.56 17.61 -12.09
C ILE A 523 -35.61 16.13 -12.49
N GLU A 524 -35.77 15.81 -13.78
CA GLU A 524 -35.79 14.42 -14.26
C GLU A 524 -34.49 13.67 -13.94
N LYS A 525 -33.34 14.34 -14.13
CA LYS A 525 -32.05 13.79 -13.71
C LYS A 525 -32.01 13.54 -12.20
N ALA A 526 -32.47 14.48 -11.38
CA ALA A 526 -32.48 14.34 -9.93
C ALA A 526 -33.42 13.23 -9.44
N MET A 527 -34.55 13.03 -10.10
CA MET A 527 -35.46 11.91 -9.85
C MET A 527 -34.78 10.57 -10.15
N ALA A 528 -34.13 10.46 -11.31
CA ALA A 528 -33.37 9.27 -11.69
C ALA A 528 -32.23 8.98 -10.70
N ASP A 529 -31.47 10.01 -10.30
CA ASP A 529 -30.39 9.89 -9.32
C ASP A 529 -30.92 9.50 -7.92
N THR A 530 -32.11 10.00 -7.54
CA THR A 530 -32.78 9.63 -6.28
C THR A 530 -33.23 8.17 -6.31
N GLN A 531 -33.83 7.72 -7.41
CA GLN A 531 -34.20 6.31 -7.58
C GLN A 531 -32.96 5.41 -7.52
N ALA A 532 -31.88 5.75 -8.25
CA ALA A 532 -30.62 5.00 -8.20
C ALA A 532 -30.01 4.97 -6.79
N ARG A 533 -30.22 6.02 -5.98
CA ARG A 533 -29.80 6.04 -4.57
C ARG A 533 -30.67 5.14 -3.70
N GLN A 534 -31.99 5.11 -3.89
CA GLN A 534 -32.89 4.20 -3.19
C GLN A 534 -32.56 2.74 -3.50
N GLU A 535 -32.32 2.41 -4.77
CA GLU A 535 -31.87 1.09 -5.20
C GLU A 535 -30.54 0.69 -4.54
N ARG A 536 -29.59 1.64 -4.41
CA ARG A 536 -28.35 1.42 -3.66
C ARG A 536 -28.58 1.12 -2.18
N LEU A 537 -29.53 1.80 -1.53
CA LEU A 537 -29.87 1.53 -0.13
C LEU A 537 -30.57 0.18 0.06
N GLN A 538 -31.46 -0.20 -0.87
CA GLN A 538 -32.07 -1.53 -0.87
C GLN A 538 -31.03 -2.63 -1.12
N SER A 539 -30.09 -2.39 -2.04
CA SER A 539 -28.95 -3.27 -2.26
C SER A 539 -28.11 -3.43 -0.99
N LEU A 540 -27.86 -2.34 -0.26
CA LEU A 540 -27.16 -2.37 1.02
C LEU A 540 -27.86 -3.22 2.07
N VAL A 541 -29.18 -3.08 2.20
CA VAL A 541 -30.00 -3.95 3.05
C VAL A 541 -29.87 -5.41 2.63
N GLY A 542 -29.96 -5.69 1.33
CA GLY A 542 -29.78 -7.04 0.77
C GLY A 542 -28.41 -7.65 1.11
N MET A 543 -27.33 -6.88 0.98
CA MET A 543 -25.97 -7.32 1.35
C MET A 543 -25.83 -7.62 2.84
N ILE A 544 -26.46 -6.83 3.72
CA ILE A 544 -26.46 -7.09 5.16
C ILE A 544 -27.20 -8.39 5.47
N LYS A 545 -28.35 -8.63 4.83
CA LYS A 545 -29.12 -9.88 4.98
C LYS A 545 -28.29 -11.10 4.55
N GLN A 546 -27.61 -11.00 3.39
CA GLN A 546 -26.73 -12.07 2.88
C GLN A 546 -25.54 -12.36 3.79
N GLU A 547 -24.91 -11.33 4.36
CA GLU A 547 -23.82 -11.49 5.33
C GLU A 547 -24.30 -12.30 6.55
N LEU A 548 -25.48 -12.00 7.09
CA LEU A 548 -26.04 -12.73 8.23
C LEU A 548 -26.35 -14.20 7.89
N ILE A 549 -26.87 -14.48 6.70
CA ILE A 549 -27.08 -15.85 6.19
C ILE A 549 -25.74 -16.58 6.06
N SER A 550 -24.74 -15.95 5.45
CA SER A 550 -23.41 -16.53 5.27
C SER A 550 -22.76 -16.88 6.61
N ARG A 551 -22.90 -16.02 7.63
CA ARG A 551 -22.40 -16.29 8.98
C ARG A 551 -23.09 -17.50 9.61
N ASP A 552 -24.40 -17.65 9.42
CA ASP A 552 -25.14 -18.82 9.94
C ASP A 552 -24.65 -20.12 9.30
N GLY A 553 -24.48 -20.11 7.97
CA GLY A 553 -23.92 -21.22 7.23
C GLY A 553 -22.51 -21.59 7.71
N ALA A 554 -21.65 -20.59 7.95
CA ALA A 554 -20.31 -20.81 8.48
C ALA A 554 -20.31 -21.42 9.89
N ILE A 555 -21.18 -20.92 10.79
CA ILE A 555 -21.35 -21.48 12.14
C ILE A 555 -21.83 -22.93 12.06
N ARG A 556 -22.81 -23.21 11.20
CA ARG A 556 -23.35 -24.56 10.98
C ARG A 556 -22.26 -25.52 10.51
N ALA A 557 -21.53 -25.16 9.46
CA ALA A 557 -20.43 -25.96 8.92
C ALA A 557 -19.29 -26.18 9.94
N ALA A 558 -18.98 -25.17 10.77
CA ALA A 558 -17.99 -25.31 11.84
C ALA A 558 -18.46 -26.29 12.93
N ARG A 559 -19.74 -26.23 13.31
CA ARG A 559 -20.34 -27.18 14.27
C ARG A 559 -20.37 -28.61 13.74
N GLU A 560 -20.72 -28.81 12.48
CA GLU A 560 -20.68 -30.11 11.82
C GLU A 560 -19.26 -30.69 11.77
N ARG A 561 -18.28 -29.87 11.40
CA ARG A 561 -16.86 -30.26 11.45
C ARG A 561 -16.39 -30.64 12.86
N ALA A 562 -16.82 -29.89 13.87
CA ALA A 562 -16.50 -30.19 15.26
C ALA A 562 -17.15 -31.50 15.74
N ALA A 563 -18.39 -31.77 15.32
CA ALA A 563 -19.10 -33.02 15.65
C ALA A 563 -18.47 -34.25 15.00
N ASN A 564 -17.91 -34.11 13.80
CA ASN A 564 -17.26 -35.19 13.04
C ASN A 564 -15.79 -35.43 13.42
N ARG A 565 -15.21 -34.61 14.32
CA ARG A 565 -13.80 -34.76 14.72
C ARG A 565 -13.67 -35.98 15.64
N PRO A 566 -12.88 -37.02 15.27
CA PRO A 566 -12.73 -38.21 16.11
C PRO A 566 -12.18 -37.78 17.48
N ARG A 567 -12.85 -38.20 18.55
CA ARG A 567 -12.37 -38.01 19.92
C ARG A 567 -11.04 -38.73 20.04
N ARG A 568 -9.94 -37.96 20.06
CA ARG A 568 -8.59 -38.47 20.33
C ARG A 568 -8.39 -38.66 21.82
#